data_AF-A0A0K9PM33-F1
#
_entry.id   AF-A0A0K9PM33-F1
#
_cell.length_a   1.000
_cell.length_b   1.000
_cell.length_c   1.000
_cell.angle_alpha   90.00
_cell.angle_beta   90.00
_cell.angle_gamma   90.00
#
_symmetry.space_group_name_H-M   'P 1'
#
loop_
_entity.id
_entity.type
_entity.pdbx_description
1 polymer ?
#
loop_
_entity_poly.entity_id
_entity_poly.type
_entity_poly.pdbx_seq_one_letter_code
_entity_poly.pdbx_strand_id
1 'polypeptide(L)'
;MKSSSSSLFFLYFLLCLSGGFSGSSDHKTGAFVKEVCKATEYFSTCEETISSSNPQNTTDVLLAAIDVSAVSVCTVLKKITAIRSASEDNFNRTKASDTCLELLRQSTRRLRMAGVAIPRSEIDDSIAWTSAALIYQNDCFGRLSKVNGSSMVDDAMKFLNGTANITSNALSLISSFRRFGDVTSRWIPPQTERDGYWGKGDSGSGSGISHTTFTSPGKPKQNPDVRVCKDEENGDCFRTVQEAVDSAPDSLSGSERFVIYIMAGFYEETVVVPVTKWNLFFVGDGMGKTVITGSMNTQMVGLSTYDTATVAVNGDGFMAKDLTFQNTAGPTKHQAVAFRSDSDHSVLENVEFLGHQDTLYTHSLRQYYKSCRIAGTVDFIFGNAAVVFDNCSILIRPRQSSPERGETNTVTAQGRTDPAQSTGFVFQNCTVNGTDEYVFLYRENPGKHRNYLGRPWKKYSRTVFLNCRLEEIVEARGWLAWDGDFALSTLFYGEFRSSGPSANPGRRVSWSTQIPKDHVIAYTVNNFIQGI
;
A
#
# COMPACT_ATOMS: atom_id res chain seq x y z
N MET A 1 37.85 -12.94 -1.57
CA MET A 1 36.76 -13.29 -2.50
C MET A 1 35.73 -12.17 -2.50
N LYS A 2 36.01 -11.10 -3.26
CA LYS A 2 35.14 -9.94 -3.51
C LYS A 2 35.20 -9.73 -5.01
N SER A 3 34.12 -10.00 -5.75
CA SER A 3 33.85 -9.51 -7.12
C SER A 3 32.75 -10.37 -7.75
N SER A 4 31.50 -9.95 -7.59
CA SER A 4 30.37 -10.44 -8.40
C SER A 4 29.18 -9.47 -8.33
N SER A 5 29.00 -8.77 -7.20
CA SER A 5 27.91 -7.81 -7.00
C SER A 5 28.05 -6.49 -7.80
N SER A 6 29.26 -6.00 -8.08
CA SER A 6 29.45 -4.76 -8.87
C SER A 6 29.18 -4.91 -10.37
N SER A 7 29.21 -6.14 -10.92
CA SER A 7 29.04 -6.34 -12.37
C SER A 7 27.58 -6.26 -12.82
N LEU A 8 26.61 -6.57 -11.93
CA LEU A 8 25.18 -6.36 -12.20
C LEU A 8 24.76 -4.89 -12.02
N PHE A 9 25.44 -4.12 -11.16
CA PHE A 9 25.16 -2.69 -10.99
C PHE A 9 25.49 -1.88 -12.26
N PHE A 10 26.50 -2.28 -13.01
CA PHE A 10 26.96 -1.56 -14.21
C PHE A 10 26.15 -1.90 -15.47
N LEU A 11 25.64 -3.13 -15.61
CA LEU A 11 24.83 -3.54 -16.77
C LEU A 11 23.45 -2.84 -16.82
N TYR A 12 22.88 -2.46 -15.66
CA TYR A 12 21.53 -1.86 -15.60
C TYR A 12 21.50 -0.33 -15.67
N PHE A 13 22.63 0.38 -15.44
CA PHE A 13 22.74 1.80 -15.82
C PHE A 13 22.72 1.95 -17.36
N LEU A 14 23.22 0.93 -18.08
CA LEU A 14 23.16 0.82 -19.54
C LEU A 14 21.75 0.53 -20.10
N LEU A 15 20.85 -0.09 -19.33
CA LEU A 15 19.45 -0.32 -19.77
C LEU A 15 18.63 0.96 -19.93
N CYS A 16 19.06 2.08 -19.34
CA CYS A 16 18.50 3.41 -19.63
C CYS A 16 19.04 4.03 -20.93
N LEU A 17 20.14 3.48 -21.48
CA LEU A 17 20.92 4.04 -22.59
C LEU A 17 20.85 3.20 -23.88
N SER A 18 20.50 1.91 -23.84
CA SER A 18 20.43 1.06 -25.04
C SER A 18 18.98 0.73 -25.40
N GLY A 19 18.40 1.51 -26.31
CA GLY A 19 17.18 1.16 -27.02
C GLY A 19 17.51 0.36 -28.27
N GLY A 20 16.95 -0.84 -28.38
CA GLY A 20 16.91 -1.62 -29.61
C GLY A 20 17.37 -3.07 -29.43
N PHE A 21 16.42 -3.98 -29.29
CA PHE A 21 16.63 -5.40 -29.57
C PHE A 21 15.82 -5.75 -30.82
N SER A 22 16.52 -6.02 -31.94
CA SER A 22 15.92 -6.71 -33.08
C SER A 22 16.46 -8.15 -33.11
N GLY A 23 15.55 -9.10 -32.95
CA GLY A 23 15.82 -10.52 -33.11
C GLY A 23 14.68 -11.13 -33.91
N SER A 24 14.99 -11.90 -34.94
CA SER A 24 13.99 -12.65 -35.70
C SER A 24 13.43 -13.78 -34.81
N SER A 25 12.11 -13.80 -34.59
CA SER A 25 11.47 -14.83 -33.76
C SER A 25 11.38 -16.16 -34.51
N ASP A 26 11.83 -17.24 -33.88
CA ASP A 26 11.60 -18.60 -34.36
C ASP A 26 10.10 -18.99 -34.20
N HIS A 27 9.57 -19.80 -35.10
CA HIS A 27 8.13 -20.13 -35.18
C HIS A 27 7.63 -20.87 -33.93
N LYS A 28 8.50 -21.61 -33.23
CA LYS A 28 8.18 -22.30 -31.96
C LYS A 28 8.07 -21.32 -30.78
N THR A 29 8.97 -20.35 -30.69
CA THR A 29 8.91 -19.29 -29.68
C THR A 29 7.62 -18.47 -29.82
N GLY A 30 7.21 -18.17 -31.06
CA GLY A 30 5.97 -17.44 -31.31
C GLY A 30 4.71 -18.17 -30.81
N ALA A 31 4.66 -19.51 -30.89
CA ALA A 31 3.54 -20.29 -30.35
C ALA A 31 3.52 -20.30 -28.82
N PHE A 32 4.70 -20.42 -28.19
CA PHE A 32 4.86 -20.39 -26.73
C PHE A 32 4.43 -19.04 -26.13
N VAL A 33 4.90 -17.92 -26.71
CA VAL A 33 4.53 -16.56 -26.28
C VAL A 33 3.01 -16.35 -26.37
N LYS A 34 2.38 -16.78 -27.46
CA LYS A 34 0.92 -16.72 -27.63
C LYS A 34 0.16 -17.54 -26.59
N GLU A 35 0.72 -18.67 -26.15
CA GLU A 35 0.10 -19.49 -25.11
C GLU A 35 0.11 -18.78 -23.76
N VAL A 36 1.28 -18.31 -23.31
CA VAL A 36 1.42 -17.67 -22.00
C VAL A 36 0.69 -16.31 -21.92
N CYS A 37 0.66 -15.53 -22.99
CA CYS A 37 0.03 -14.21 -23.00
C CYS A 37 -1.50 -14.24 -22.91
N LYS A 38 -2.15 -15.39 -23.15
CA LYS A 38 -3.59 -15.59 -22.86
C LYS A 38 -3.93 -15.43 -21.39
N ALA A 39 -2.93 -15.50 -20.51
CA ALA A 39 -3.08 -15.32 -19.08
C ALA A 39 -3.18 -13.85 -18.65
N THR A 40 -3.19 -12.90 -19.59
CA THR A 40 -3.14 -11.46 -19.32
C THR A 40 -4.38 -10.76 -19.86
N GLU A 41 -4.77 -9.65 -19.24
CA GLU A 41 -5.89 -8.82 -19.76
C GLU A 41 -5.50 -8.15 -21.09
N TYR A 42 -4.25 -7.73 -21.24
CA TYR A 42 -3.73 -7.07 -22.44
C TYR A 42 -2.87 -8.03 -23.27
N PHE A 43 -3.45 -9.13 -23.72
CA PHE A 43 -2.74 -10.22 -24.42
C PHE A 43 -1.98 -9.77 -25.68
N SER A 44 -2.54 -8.86 -26.49
CA SER A 44 -1.85 -8.35 -27.68
C SER A 44 -0.59 -7.57 -27.31
N THR A 45 -0.69 -6.67 -26.33
CA THR A 45 0.46 -5.93 -25.79
C THR A 45 1.48 -6.87 -25.16
N CYS A 46 1.04 -7.94 -24.49
CA CYS A 46 1.93 -8.97 -23.97
C CYS A 46 2.74 -9.61 -25.10
N GLU A 47 2.07 -10.11 -26.14
CA GLU A 47 2.73 -10.77 -27.29
C GLU A 47 3.71 -9.83 -27.98
N GLU A 48 3.31 -8.59 -28.27
CA GLU A 48 4.15 -7.58 -28.92
C GLU A 48 5.41 -7.28 -28.13
N THR A 49 5.30 -7.17 -26.81
CA THR A 49 6.42 -6.73 -25.96
C THR A 49 7.41 -7.84 -25.65
N ILE A 50 6.95 -9.05 -25.33
CA ILE A 50 7.85 -10.12 -24.89
C ILE A 50 8.42 -10.95 -26.05
N SER A 51 7.81 -10.94 -27.24
CA SER A 51 8.29 -11.72 -28.40
C SER A 51 9.74 -11.39 -28.77
N SER A 52 10.15 -10.13 -28.61
CA SER A 52 11.51 -9.66 -28.91
C SER A 52 12.60 -10.28 -28.04
N SER A 53 12.25 -10.78 -26.85
CA SER A 53 13.18 -11.41 -25.90
C SER A 53 13.46 -12.88 -26.21
N ASN A 54 12.70 -13.48 -27.13
CA ASN A 54 12.80 -14.90 -27.53
C ASN A 54 12.86 -15.88 -26.33
N PRO A 55 11.89 -15.84 -25.39
CA PRO A 55 11.95 -16.59 -24.15
C PRO A 55 11.86 -18.11 -24.42
N GLN A 56 12.70 -18.90 -23.75
CA GLN A 56 12.78 -20.35 -23.95
C GLN A 56 12.02 -21.15 -22.89
N ASN A 57 11.75 -20.55 -21.74
CA ASN A 57 11.04 -21.15 -20.62
C ASN A 57 10.20 -20.11 -19.87
N THR A 58 9.45 -20.55 -18.87
CA THR A 58 8.58 -19.69 -18.05
C THR A 58 9.35 -18.64 -17.26
N THR A 59 10.53 -18.95 -16.73
CA THR A 59 11.39 -17.99 -16.03
C THR A 59 11.82 -16.85 -16.96
N ASP A 60 12.21 -17.18 -18.19
CA ASP A 60 12.55 -16.18 -19.22
C ASP A 60 11.35 -15.28 -19.54
N VAL A 61 10.13 -15.84 -19.63
CA VAL A 61 8.89 -15.08 -19.85
C VAL A 61 8.67 -14.07 -18.71
N LEU A 62 8.81 -14.50 -17.46
CA LEU A 62 8.61 -13.63 -16.30
C LEU A 62 9.65 -12.50 -16.24
N LEU A 63 10.93 -12.84 -16.45
CA LEU A 63 12.02 -11.86 -16.47
C LEU A 63 11.85 -10.86 -17.62
N ALA A 64 11.52 -11.33 -18.83
CA ALA A 64 11.26 -10.47 -19.97
C ALA A 64 10.10 -9.50 -19.72
N ALA A 65 8.99 -9.97 -19.13
CA ALA A 65 7.86 -9.12 -18.83
C ALA A 65 8.19 -8.03 -17.79
N ILE A 66 8.97 -8.37 -16.75
CA ILE A 66 9.46 -7.42 -15.74
C ILE A 66 10.42 -6.41 -16.37
N ASP A 67 11.36 -6.87 -17.19
CA ASP A 67 12.36 -6.00 -17.83
C ASP A 67 11.71 -5.01 -18.81
N VAL A 68 10.77 -5.46 -19.64
CA VAL A 68 10.00 -4.58 -20.54
C VAL A 68 9.22 -3.53 -19.72
N SER A 69 8.58 -3.93 -18.62
CA SER A 69 7.90 -2.99 -17.71
C SER A 69 8.90 -1.95 -17.17
N ALA A 70 10.06 -2.38 -16.68
CA ALA A 70 11.08 -1.48 -16.13
C ALA A 70 11.62 -0.48 -17.18
N VAL A 71 11.87 -0.95 -18.41
CA VAL A 71 12.30 -0.10 -19.53
C VAL A 71 11.22 0.92 -19.92
N SER A 72 9.96 0.49 -19.91
CA SER A 72 8.82 1.38 -20.17
C SER A 72 8.69 2.48 -19.11
N VAL A 73 8.85 2.14 -17.82
CA VAL A 73 8.91 3.13 -16.72
C VAL A 73 10.06 4.13 -16.90
N CYS A 74 11.25 3.67 -17.32
CA CYS A 74 12.38 4.55 -17.61
C CYS A 74 12.08 5.56 -18.73
N THR A 75 11.26 5.18 -19.71
CA THR A 75 10.81 6.09 -20.78
C THR A 75 9.85 7.14 -20.23
N VAL A 76 8.92 6.75 -19.35
CA VAL A 76 8.05 7.71 -18.65
C VAL A 76 8.88 8.68 -17.83
N LEU A 77 9.85 8.21 -17.05
CA LEU A 77 10.75 9.06 -16.25
C LEU A 77 11.39 10.18 -17.08
N LYS A 78 11.86 9.87 -18.30
CA LYS A 78 12.41 10.88 -19.24
C LYS A 78 11.34 11.91 -19.64
N LYS A 79 10.13 11.48 -19.97
CA LYS A 79 9.01 12.38 -20.31
C LYS A 79 8.64 13.30 -19.14
N ILE A 80 8.56 12.77 -17.92
CA ILE A 80 8.24 13.57 -16.71
C ILE A 80 9.36 14.55 -16.38
N THR A 81 10.62 14.15 -16.59
CA THR A 81 11.76 15.08 -16.44
C THR A 81 11.65 16.25 -17.41
N ALA A 82 11.29 15.99 -18.67
CA ALA A 82 11.06 17.05 -19.65
C ALA A 82 9.90 17.97 -19.27
N ILE A 83 8.79 17.42 -18.76
CA ILE A 83 7.67 18.22 -18.23
C ILE A 83 8.17 19.09 -17.08
N ARG A 84 8.89 18.51 -16.11
CA ARG A 84 9.41 19.23 -14.95
C ARG A 84 10.27 20.43 -15.33
N SER A 85 11.18 20.26 -16.30
CA SER A 85 12.02 21.34 -16.83
C SER A 85 11.22 22.39 -17.59
N ALA A 86 10.15 22.00 -18.30
CA ALA A 86 9.28 22.92 -19.01
C ALA A 86 8.22 23.61 -18.13
N SER A 87 8.27 23.43 -16.80
CA SER A 87 7.23 23.87 -15.87
C SER A 87 7.74 24.77 -14.75
N GLU A 88 8.90 25.40 -14.93
CA GLU A 88 9.54 26.23 -13.89
C GLU A 88 8.63 27.38 -13.41
N ASP A 89 7.78 27.90 -14.28
CA ASP A 89 6.79 28.95 -13.99
C ASP A 89 5.44 28.41 -13.46
N ASN A 90 5.20 27.09 -13.55
CA ASN A 90 3.98 26.45 -13.08
C ASN A 90 4.23 25.59 -11.84
N PHE A 91 4.00 26.18 -10.68
CA PHE A 91 4.23 25.54 -9.38
C PHE A 91 3.51 24.19 -9.22
N ASN A 92 2.23 24.11 -9.58
CA ASN A 92 1.43 22.89 -9.44
C ASN A 92 1.97 21.77 -10.34
N ARG A 93 2.32 22.08 -11.59
CA ARG A 93 2.87 21.10 -12.53
C ARG A 93 4.28 20.68 -12.13
N THR A 94 5.09 21.60 -11.61
CA THR A 94 6.39 21.30 -11.01
C THR A 94 6.25 20.31 -9.86
N LYS A 95 5.37 20.57 -8.89
CA LYS A 95 5.16 19.67 -7.74
C LYS A 95 4.59 18.31 -8.15
N ALA A 96 3.60 18.28 -9.05
CA ALA A 96 3.06 17.02 -9.57
C ALA A 96 4.15 16.20 -10.29
N SER A 97 5.05 16.85 -11.02
CA SER A 97 6.16 16.18 -11.70
C SER A 97 7.20 15.67 -10.70
N ASP A 98 7.56 16.45 -9.68
CA ASP A 98 8.50 16.04 -8.63
C ASP A 98 8.00 14.77 -7.89
N THR A 99 6.75 14.76 -7.45
CA THR A 99 6.17 13.56 -6.81
C THR A 99 6.10 12.39 -7.79
N CYS A 100 5.71 12.63 -9.05
CA CYS A 100 5.68 11.54 -10.03
C CYS A 100 7.09 10.95 -10.27
N LEU A 101 8.15 11.77 -10.31
CA LEU A 101 9.52 11.27 -10.42
C LEU A 101 9.92 10.41 -9.22
N GLU A 102 9.51 10.79 -8.00
CA GLU A 102 9.71 9.96 -6.80
C GLU A 102 9.00 8.60 -6.94
N LEU A 103 7.70 8.62 -7.26
CA LEU A 103 6.89 7.41 -7.43
C LEU A 103 7.45 6.48 -8.52
N LEU A 104 7.82 7.01 -9.68
CA LEU A 104 8.36 6.20 -10.78
C LEU A 104 9.76 5.64 -10.47
N ARG A 105 10.59 6.35 -9.71
CA ARG A 105 11.86 5.78 -9.20
C ARG A 105 11.61 4.61 -8.25
N GLN A 106 10.58 4.71 -7.40
CA GLN A 106 10.14 3.60 -6.56
C GLN A 106 9.60 2.44 -7.41
N SER A 107 8.83 2.72 -8.46
CA SER A 107 8.37 1.70 -9.42
C SER A 107 9.55 0.95 -10.05
N THR A 108 10.55 1.66 -10.56
CA THR A 108 11.75 1.01 -11.14
C THR A 108 12.48 0.16 -10.12
N ARG A 109 12.63 0.65 -8.88
CA ARG A 109 13.26 -0.12 -7.80
C ARG A 109 12.50 -1.42 -7.53
N ARG A 110 11.17 -1.36 -7.36
CA ARG A 110 10.36 -2.55 -7.05
C ARG A 110 10.36 -3.56 -8.20
N LEU A 111 10.31 -3.11 -9.46
CA LEU A 111 10.45 -4.01 -10.62
C LEU A 111 11.81 -4.73 -10.64
N ARG A 112 12.90 -4.02 -10.33
CA ARG A 112 14.23 -4.65 -10.21
C ARG A 112 14.28 -5.71 -9.12
N MET A 113 13.70 -5.41 -7.95
CA MET A 113 13.61 -6.37 -6.85
C MET A 113 12.78 -7.60 -7.28
N ALA A 114 11.66 -7.39 -7.97
CA ALA A 114 10.83 -8.47 -8.53
C ALA A 114 11.62 -9.37 -9.48
N GLY A 115 12.39 -8.80 -10.41
CA GLY A 115 13.24 -9.56 -11.32
C GLY A 115 14.29 -10.40 -10.60
N VAL A 116 14.86 -9.91 -9.49
CA VAL A 116 15.83 -10.66 -8.66
C VAL A 116 15.15 -11.79 -7.88
N ALA A 117 13.89 -11.62 -7.47
CA ALA A 117 13.13 -12.63 -6.73
C ALA A 117 12.75 -13.85 -7.59
N ILE A 118 12.49 -13.67 -8.89
CA ILE A 118 12.06 -14.76 -9.78
C ILE A 118 13.05 -15.94 -9.79
N PRO A 119 14.36 -15.78 -10.07
CA PRO A 119 15.31 -16.90 -10.05
C PRO A 119 15.53 -17.51 -8.67
N ARG A 120 15.19 -16.78 -7.60
CA ARG A 120 15.25 -17.26 -6.21
C ARG A 120 14.01 -18.04 -5.78
N SER A 121 13.02 -18.19 -6.67
CA SER A 121 11.70 -18.76 -6.36
C SER A 121 10.93 -17.97 -5.29
N GLU A 122 11.26 -16.70 -5.08
CA GLU A 122 10.60 -15.77 -4.16
C GLU A 122 9.35 -15.15 -4.84
N ILE A 123 8.46 -16.00 -5.36
CA ILE A 123 7.37 -15.56 -6.25
C ILE A 123 6.37 -14.63 -5.54
N ASP A 124 6.08 -14.88 -4.26
CA ASP A 124 5.21 -14.02 -3.47
C ASP A 124 5.79 -12.58 -3.33
N ASP A 125 7.13 -12.45 -3.19
CA ASP A 125 7.82 -11.15 -3.16
C ASP A 125 7.77 -10.47 -4.53
N SER A 126 7.99 -11.23 -5.61
CA SER A 126 7.87 -10.68 -6.96
C SER A 126 6.47 -10.15 -7.26
N ILE A 127 5.40 -10.80 -6.76
CA ILE A 127 4.03 -10.29 -6.89
C ILE A 127 3.85 -9.02 -6.07
N ALA A 128 4.31 -9.00 -4.81
CA ALA A 128 4.18 -7.83 -3.93
C ALA A 128 4.88 -6.60 -4.51
N TRP A 129 6.11 -6.76 -5.01
CA TRP A 129 6.89 -5.66 -5.57
C TRP A 129 6.37 -5.21 -6.94
N THR A 130 5.97 -6.13 -7.84
CA THR A 130 5.33 -5.72 -9.10
C THR A 130 3.96 -5.06 -8.85
N SER A 131 3.21 -5.49 -7.83
CA SER A 131 1.98 -4.82 -7.40
C SER A 131 2.24 -3.39 -6.95
N ALA A 132 3.29 -3.15 -6.16
CA ALA A 132 3.71 -1.82 -5.72
C ALA A 132 4.18 -0.94 -6.89
N ALA A 133 4.92 -1.51 -7.85
CA ALA A 133 5.30 -0.80 -9.06
C ALA A 133 4.09 -0.26 -9.83
N LEU A 134 3.05 -1.08 -9.99
CA LEU A 134 1.81 -0.66 -10.63
C LEU A 134 1.07 0.43 -9.84
N ILE A 135 1.07 0.35 -8.50
CA ILE A 135 0.51 1.41 -7.63
C ILE A 135 1.16 2.75 -7.94
N TYR A 136 2.49 2.81 -7.91
CA TYR A 136 3.24 4.05 -8.15
C TYR A 136 3.03 4.65 -9.55
N GLN A 137 2.87 3.80 -10.56
CA GLN A 137 2.52 4.24 -11.93
C GLN A 137 1.13 4.89 -11.97
N ASN A 138 0.14 4.24 -11.34
CA ASN A 138 -1.23 4.76 -11.25
C ASN A 138 -1.31 6.06 -10.43
N ASP A 139 -0.51 6.19 -9.38
CA ASP A 139 -0.46 7.41 -8.57
C ASP A 139 0.18 8.57 -9.33
N CYS A 140 1.27 8.32 -10.06
CA CYS A 140 1.83 9.33 -10.97
C CYS A 140 0.78 9.79 -12.00
N PHE A 141 0.06 8.86 -12.63
CA PHE A 141 -1.02 9.20 -13.56
C PHE A 141 -2.08 10.07 -12.86
N GLY A 142 -2.50 9.67 -11.66
CA GLY A 142 -3.44 10.42 -10.83
C GLY A 142 -2.96 11.86 -10.56
N ARG A 143 -1.68 12.06 -10.28
CA ARG A 143 -1.10 13.41 -10.10
C ARG A 143 -1.14 14.24 -11.37
N LEU A 144 -0.66 13.69 -12.48
CA LEU A 144 -0.59 14.40 -13.75
C LEU A 144 -1.99 14.77 -14.27
N SER A 145 -2.99 13.93 -14.01
CA SER A 145 -4.39 14.21 -14.38
C SER A 145 -4.97 15.49 -13.77
N LYS A 146 -4.38 15.98 -12.67
CA LYS A 146 -4.80 17.22 -11.99
C LYS A 146 -4.09 18.47 -12.49
N VAL A 147 -3.08 18.32 -13.32
CA VAL A 147 -2.28 19.40 -13.92
C VAL A 147 -2.20 19.26 -15.45
N ASN A 148 -3.21 18.59 -16.02
CA ASN A 148 -3.38 18.47 -17.46
C ASN A 148 -3.61 19.85 -18.11
N GLY A 149 -3.37 19.94 -19.42
CA GLY A 149 -3.43 21.23 -20.14
C GLY A 149 -2.13 21.61 -20.86
N SER A 150 -1.19 20.68 -21.01
CA SER A 150 -0.15 20.78 -22.04
C SER A 150 -0.04 19.46 -22.80
N SER A 151 0.29 19.54 -24.09
CA SER A 151 0.47 18.36 -24.95
C SER A 151 1.54 17.40 -24.41
N MET A 152 2.56 17.91 -23.72
CA MET A 152 3.58 17.09 -23.06
C MET A 152 2.99 16.24 -21.93
N VAL A 153 2.12 16.82 -21.10
CA VAL A 153 1.44 16.10 -20.01
C VAL A 153 0.50 15.04 -20.58
N ASP A 154 -0.27 15.39 -21.60
CA ASP A 154 -1.22 14.45 -22.22
C ASP A 154 -0.49 13.26 -22.89
N ASP A 155 0.61 13.51 -23.60
CA ASP A 155 1.46 12.47 -24.20
C ASP A 155 2.10 11.57 -23.12
N ALA A 156 2.61 12.16 -22.05
CA ALA A 156 3.19 11.39 -20.93
C ALA A 156 2.15 10.53 -20.22
N MET A 157 0.94 11.05 -19.99
CA MET A 157 -0.16 10.30 -19.39
C MET A 157 -0.61 9.14 -20.28
N LYS A 158 -0.72 9.36 -21.60
CA LYS A 158 -1.06 8.30 -22.56
C LYS A 158 -0.01 7.18 -22.54
N PHE A 159 1.27 7.55 -22.54
CA PHE A 159 2.35 6.56 -22.47
C PHE A 159 2.37 5.81 -21.14
N LEU A 160 2.20 6.52 -20.02
CA LEU A 160 2.14 5.93 -18.68
C LEU A 160 0.98 4.95 -18.53
N ASN A 161 -0.18 5.21 -19.13
CA ASN A 161 -1.28 4.24 -19.17
C ASN A 161 -0.87 2.95 -19.90
N GLY A 162 -0.12 3.05 -21.01
CA GLY A 162 0.47 1.89 -21.67
C GLY A 162 1.50 1.17 -20.80
N THR A 163 2.33 1.91 -20.06
CA THR A 163 3.28 1.34 -19.08
C THR A 163 2.57 0.57 -17.96
N ALA A 164 1.45 1.08 -17.46
CA ALA A 164 0.62 0.39 -16.47
C ALA A 164 0.07 -0.93 -17.01
N ASN A 165 -0.40 -0.97 -18.26
CA ASN A 165 -0.86 -2.19 -18.91
C ASN A 165 0.27 -3.24 -19.06
N ILE A 166 1.49 -2.81 -19.42
CA ILE A 166 2.65 -3.71 -19.51
C ILE A 166 2.98 -4.29 -18.12
N THR A 167 2.93 -3.47 -17.07
CA THR A 167 3.18 -3.91 -15.69
C THR A 167 2.08 -4.86 -15.19
N SER A 168 0.82 -4.61 -15.56
CA SER A 168 -0.31 -5.51 -15.30
C SER A 168 -0.13 -6.88 -15.97
N ASN A 169 0.35 -6.90 -17.22
CA ASN A 169 0.69 -8.16 -17.90
C ASN A 169 1.78 -8.93 -17.15
N ALA A 170 2.87 -8.26 -16.75
CA ALA A 170 3.92 -8.90 -15.95
C ALA A 170 3.34 -9.51 -14.66
N LEU A 171 2.51 -8.75 -13.93
CA LEU A 171 1.86 -9.23 -12.71
C LEU A 171 0.94 -10.44 -12.96
N SER A 172 0.20 -10.44 -14.07
CA SER A 172 -0.68 -11.53 -14.48
C SER A 172 0.09 -12.81 -14.80
N LEU A 173 1.21 -12.71 -15.53
CA LEU A 173 2.09 -13.85 -15.84
C LEU A 173 2.71 -14.44 -14.56
N ILE A 174 3.23 -13.59 -13.65
CA ILE A 174 3.78 -14.05 -12.36
C ILE A 174 2.69 -14.74 -11.54
N SER A 175 1.47 -14.20 -11.54
CA SER A 175 0.32 -14.78 -10.81
C SER A 175 -0.11 -16.13 -11.38
N SER A 176 -0.09 -16.30 -12.70
CA SER A 176 -0.35 -17.59 -13.35
C SER A 176 0.76 -18.60 -13.06
N PHE A 177 2.03 -18.20 -13.15
CA PHE A 177 3.16 -19.05 -12.77
C PHE A 177 3.07 -19.49 -11.31
N ARG A 178 2.74 -18.60 -10.38
CA ARG A 178 2.53 -18.94 -8.97
C ARG A 178 1.49 -20.04 -8.78
N ARG A 179 0.43 -20.05 -9.60
CA ARG A 179 -0.69 -20.98 -9.46
C ARG A 179 -0.48 -22.30 -10.19
N PHE A 180 0.15 -22.27 -11.36
CA PHE A 180 0.22 -23.42 -12.27
C PHE A 180 1.65 -23.89 -12.57
N GLY A 181 2.66 -23.20 -12.07
CA GLY A 181 4.07 -23.46 -12.37
C GLY A 181 4.33 -23.44 -13.88
N ASP A 182 5.11 -24.42 -14.33
CA ASP A 182 5.52 -24.56 -15.73
C ASP A 182 4.43 -25.11 -16.66
N VAL A 183 3.23 -25.40 -16.16
CA VAL A 183 2.11 -25.92 -16.97
C VAL A 183 1.37 -24.76 -17.65
N THR A 184 2.01 -24.18 -18.67
CA THR A 184 1.55 -22.98 -19.39
C THR A 184 0.19 -23.13 -20.06
N SER A 185 -0.20 -24.34 -20.45
CA SER A 185 -1.54 -24.64 -20.97
C SER A 185 -2.68 -24.38 -19.99
N ARG A 186 -2.37 -24.24 -18.69
CA ARG A 186 -3.35 -23.91 -17.63
C ARG A 186 -3.33 -22.44 -17.23
N TRP A 187 -2.41 -21.64 -17.77
CA TRP A 187 -2.33 -20.23 -17.43
C TRP A 187 -3.57 -19.50 -17.95
N ILE A 188 -4.18 -18.70 -17.09
CA ILE A 188 -5.44 -18.01 -17.33
C ILE A 188 -5.38 -16.60 -16.75
N PRO A 189 -6.26 -15.67 -17.20
CA PRO A 189 -6.36 -14.36 -16.60
C PRO A 189 -6.52 -14.42 -15.07
N PRO A 190 -6.00 -13.43 -14.34
CA PRO A 190 -6.09 -13.37 -12.89
C PRO A 190 -7.54 -13.51 -12.41
N GLN A 191 -7.74 -14.37 -11.43
CA GLN A 191 -9.02 -14.59 -10.78
C GLN A 191 -8.99 -13.98 -9.37
N THR A 192 -10.16 -13.57 -8.90
CA THR A 192 -10.37 -13.03 -7.56
C THR A 192 -11.30 -13.94 -6.76
N GLU A 193 -11.61 -13.54 -5.54
CA GLU A 193 -12.59 -14.24 -4.70
C GLU A 193 -13.99 -14.29 -5.35
N ARG A 194 -14.33 -13.32 -6.20
CA ARG A 194 -15.58 -13.32 -7.00
C ARG A 194 -15.64 -14.46 -8.01
N ASP A 195 -14.47 -14.90 -8.47
CA ASP A 195 -14.31 -15.99 -9.43
C ASP A 195 -14.12 -17.35 -8.71
N GLY A 196 -14.22 -17.36 -7.37
CA GLY A 196 -14.02 -18.54 -6.54
C GLY A 196 -12.56 -18.86 -6.21
N TYR A 197 -11.61 -17.95 -6.48
CA TYR A 197 -10.19 -18.16 -6.17
C TYR A 197 -9.78 -17.41 -4.90
N TRP A 198 -9.31 -18.15 -3.89
CA TRP A 198 -8.93 -17.61 -2.58
C TRP A 198 -7.42 -17.65 -2.29
N GLY A 199 -6.60 -18.15 -3.22
CA GLY A 199 -5.14 -18.24 -3.05
C GLY A 199 -4.67 -19.49 -2.26
N LYS A 200 -3.50 -19.40 -1.60
CA LYS A 200 -2.93 -20.49 -0.78
C LYS A 200 -3.88 -20.75 0.40
N GLY A 201 -4.50 -21.94 0.41
CA GLY A 201 -5.57 -22.31 1.35
C GLY A 201 -6.68 -23.15 0.72
N ASP A 202 -6.79 -23.14 -0.61
CA ASP A 202 -7.82 -23.85 -1.39
C ASP A 202 -7.55 -25.36 -1.56
N SER A 203 -6.42 -25.86 -1.05
CA SER A 203 -6.12 -27.29 -0.99
C SER A 203 -6.66 -27.84 0.33
N GLY A 204 -7.72 -28.66 0.28
CA GLY A 204 -8.42 -29.27 1.41
C GLY A 204 -7.58 -30.19 2.30
N SER A 205 -6.50 -29.68 2.89
CA SER A 205 -5.81 -30.29 4.01
C SER A 205 -6.15 -29.48 5.26
N GLY A 206 -7.07 -30.03 6.05
CA GLY A 206 -7.35 -29.57 7.39
C GLY A 206 -6.08 -29.63 8.23
N SER A 207 -5.43 -28.48 8.38
CA SER A 207 -4.52 -28.22 9.48
C SER A 207 -4.97 -26.91 10.12
N GLY A 208 -5.08 -26.92 11.45
CA GLY A 208 -5.66 -25.83 12.22
C GLY A 208 -5.03 -24.48 11.89
N ILE A 209 -5.73 -23.41 12.31
CA ILE A 209 -5.21 -22.05 12.31
C ILE A 209 -3.85 -22.09 13.03
N SER A 210 -2.76 -22.13 12.26
CA SER A 210 -1.41 -22.15 12.81
C SER A 210 -1.13 -20.77 13.37
N HIS A 211 -1.36 -20.61 14.67
CA HIS A 211 -0.90 -19.46 15.45
C HIS A 211 0.61 -19.57 15.66
N THR A 212 1.39 -19.19 14.66
CA THR A 212 2.86 -19.09 14.73
C THR A 212 3.31 -17.96 13.81
N THR A 213 4.25 -17.08 14.13
CA THR A 213 4.55 -16.35 15.37
C THR A 213 5.13 -15.06 14.81
N PHE A 214 4.34 -13.99 14.82
CA PHE A 214 4.82 -12.67 14.46
C PHE A 214 5.99 -12.31 15.39
N THR A 215 7.14 -11.89 14.83
CA THR A 215 8.19 -11.33 15.68
C THR A 215 7.75 -9.95 16.16
N SER A 216 7.11 -9.92 17.33
CA SER A 216 6.85 -8.66 18.05
C SER A 216 8.12 -7.83 18.00
N PRO A 217 8.04 -6.51 17.66
CA PRO A 217 9.12 -5.60 17.95
C PRO A 217 9.40 -5.81 19.43
N GLY A 218 10.51 -6.52 19.72
CA GLY A 218 10.81 -6.98 21.06
C GLY A 218 10.85 -5.80 22.02
N LYS A 219 11.13 -6.06 23.30
CA LYS A 219 11.49 -4.94 24.16
C LYS A 219 12.64 -4.17 23.48
N PRO A 220 12.60 -2.83 23.42
CA PRO A 220 13.72 -2.06 22.88
C PRO A 220 15.01 -2.61 23.50
N LYS A 221 16.09 -2.69 22.71
CA LYS A 221 17.42 -2.96 23.26
C LYS A 221 17.57 -2.07 24.49
N GLN A 222 18.12 -2.61 25.59
CA GLN A 222 18.33 -1.81 26.81
C GLN A 222 19.11 -0.52 26.54
N ASN A 223 19.86 -0.47 25.42
CA ASN A 223 20.47 0.72 24.85
C ASN A 223 19.94 0.98 23.42
N PRO A 224 19.20 2.08 23.18
CA PRO A 224 18.89 2.53 21.82
C PRO A 224 20.17 3.00 21.10
N ASP A 225 20.15 3.02 19.77
CA ASP A 225 21.29 3.52 18.98
C ASP A 225 21.40 5.04 19.09
N VAL A 226 20.26 5.75 19.08
CA VAL A 226 20.17 7.19 19.32
C VAL A 226 18.90 7.56 20.10
N ARG A 227 18.91 8.74 20.72
CA ARG A 227 17.77 9.28 21.49
C ARG A 227 17.31 10.61 20.92
N VAL A 228 16.02 10.89 21.06
CA VAL A 228 15.41 12.19 20.72
C VAL A 228 14.76 12.75 21.98
N CYS A 229 15.09 13.99 22.36
CA CYS A 229 14.58 14.61 23.57
C CYS A 229 14.40 16.14 23.44
N LYS A 230 13.34 16.67 24.07
CA LYS A 230 13.03 18.10 24.05
C LYS A 230 13.92 18.92 24.98
N ASP A 231 14.24 18.41 26.16
CA ASP A 231 14.92 19.17 27.21
C ASP A 231 16.43 18.96 27.21
N GLU A 232 17.20 19.97 27.62
CA GLU A 232 18.68 19.93 27.63
C GLU A 232 19.26 19.10 28.78
N GLU A 233 18.47 18.79 29.80
CA GLU A 233 18.94 18.09 31.00
C GLU A 233 19.27 16.61 30.73
N ASN A 234 18.92 16.07 29.56
CA ASN A 234 19.04 14.66 29.21
C ASN A 234 20.21 14.37 28.23
N GLY A 235 21.43 14.87 28.51
CA GLY A 235 22.68 14.41 27.88
C GLY A 235 22.73 14.49 26.33
N ASP A 236 23.48 13.56 25.71
CA ASP A 236 23.59 13.42 24.24
C ASP A 236 22.28 12.86 23.63
N CYS A 237 21.43 13.75 23.12
CA CYS A 237 20.21 13.41 22.37
C CYS A 237 20.01 14.38 21.18
N PHE A 238 19.32 13.93 20.13
CA PHE A 238 18.82 14.81 19.06
C PHE A 238 17.61 15.61 19.52
N ARG A 239 17.40 16.79 18.93
CA ARG A 239 16.26 17.66 19.25
C ARG A 239 15.02 17.31 18.44
N THR A 240 15.22 16.80 17.23
CA THR A 240 14.15 16.42 16.31
C THR A 240 14.25 14.95 15.95
N VAL A 241 13.13 14.36 15.55
CA VAL A 241 13.06 13.00 15.05
C VAL A 241 13.75 12.90 13.69
N GLN A 242 13.63 13.93 12.84
CA GLN A 242 14.30 13.93 11.54
C GLN A 242 15.83 13.88 11.66
N GLU A 243 16.45 14.63 12.58
CA GLU A 243 17.91 14.54 12.79
C GLU A 243 18.36 13.13 13.18
N ALA A 244 17.58 12.44 14.03
CA ALA A 244 17.88 11.06 14.40
C ALA A 244 17.75 10.09 13.19
N VAL A 245 16.75 10.30 12.32
CA VAL A 245 16.61 9.55 11.06
C VAL A 245 17.80 9.80 10.14
N ASP A 246 18.22 11.05 10.00
CA ASP A 246 19.32 11.45 9.12
C ASP A 246 20.66 10.86 9.58
N SER A 247 20.82 10.71 10.91
CA SER A 247 22.02 10.11 11.53
C SER A 247 22.16 8.60 11.31
N ALA A 248 21.06 7.90 10.99
CA ALA A 248 21.07 6.46 10.82
C ALA A 248 21.89 6.06 9.58
N PRO A 249 22.57 4.90 9.58
CA PRO A 249 23.26 4.42 8.38
C PRO A 249 22.27 4.06 7.26
N ASP A 250 22.73 4.19 6.01
CA ASP A 250 21.96 3.73 4.86
C ASP A 250 22.06 2.20 4.70
N SER A 251 20.95 1.58 4.30
CA SER A 251 20.85 0.19 3.82
C SER A 251 21.44 -0.84 4.79
N LEU A 252 21.01 -0.79 6.05
CA LEU A 252 21.33 -1.80 7.04
C LEU A 252 21.08 -3.21 6.51
N SER A 253 22.07 -4.08 6.64
CA SER A 253 22.03 -5.41 6.05
C SER A 253 21.38 -6.44 6.98
N GLY A 254 20.59 -7.35 6.41
CA GLY A 254 20.01 -8.46 7.14
C GLY A 254 19.00 -8.00 8.20
N SER A 255 19.13 -8.53 9.42
CA SER A 255 18.22 -8.28 10.55
C SER A 255 18.71 -7.19 11.51
N GLU A 256 19.76 -6.46 11.16
CA GLU A 256 20.25 -5.33 11.94
C GLU A 256 19.21 -4.20 11.95
N ARG A 257 18.98 -3.63 13.15
CA ARG A 257 18.02 -2.55 13.38
C ARG A 257 18.72 -1.34 13.97
N PHE A 258 18.33 -0.16 13.51
CA PHE A 258 18.70 1.12 14.12
C PHE A 258 17.53 1.64 14.95
N VAL A 259 17.70 1.63 16.28
CA VAL A 259 16.67 1.96 17.26
C VAL A 259 16.78 3.45 17.60
N ILE A 260 15.74 4.20 17.23
CA ILE A 260 15.55 5.60 17.60
C ILE A 260 14.55 5.64 18.75
N TYR A 261 15.04 5.96 19.94
CA TYR A 261 14.18 6.13 21.12
C TYR A 261 13.75 7.60 21.24
N ILE A 262 12.45 7.83 21.16
CA ILE A 262 11.82 9.14 21.14
C ILE A 262 11.13 9.35 22.47
N MET A 263 11.72 10.17 23.33
CA MET A 263 11.20 10.38 24.68
C MET A 263 9.83 11.06 24.66
N ALA A 264 9.14 11.06 25.80
CA ALA A 264 7.88 11.76 25.96
C ALA A 264 7.99 13.24 25.55
N GLY A 265 7.02 13.71 24.77
CA GLY A 265 7.04 15.04 24.19
C GLY A 265 6.14 15.16 22.97
N PHE A 266 5.83 16.41 22.62
CA PHE A 266 5.10 16.78 21.40
C PHE A 266 6.06 17.34 20.36
N TYR A 267 6.39 16.54 19.35
CA TYR A 267 7.32 16.85 18.27
C TYR A 267 6.56 17.38 17.06
N GLU A 268 6.51 18.70 16.91
CA GLU A 268 5.85 19.36 15.78
C GLU A 268 6.82 19.47 14.61
N GLU A 269 6.85 18.43 13.78
CA GLU A 269 7.76 18.30 12.64
C GLU A 269 7.17 17.38 11.57
N THR A 270 7.66 17.51 10.34
CA THR A 270 7.40 16.52 9.27
C THR A 270 8.59 15.59 9.17
N VAL A 271 8.36 14.29 9.34
CA VAL A 271 9.42 13.27 9.31
C VAL A 271 9.32 12.44 8.03
N VAL A 272 10.43 12.30 7.31
CA VAL A 272 10.55 11.42 6.16
C VAL A 272 11.65 10.41 6.43
N VAL A 273 11.30 9.11 6.46
CA VAL A 273 12.26 8.02 6.43
C VAL A 273 12.52 7.68 4.96
N PRO A 274 13.67 8.10 4.37
CA PRO A 274 13.89 7.95 2.94
C PRO A 274 14.15 6.47 2.59
N VAL A 275 14.01 6.17 1.30
CA VAL A 275 14.11 4.79 0.76
C VAL A 275 15.46 4.10 1.01
N THR A 276 16.49 4.86 1.40
CA THR A 276 17.82 4.36 1.74
C THR A 276 17.95 3.91 3.19
N LYS A 277 17.05 4.33 4.10
CA LYS A 277 17.11 4.00 5.53
C LYS A 277 16.24 2.78 5.84
N TRP A 278 16.82 1.58 5.76
CA TRP A 278 16.10 0.33 6.05
C TRP A 278 16.21 -0.03 7.53
N ASN A 279 15.24 -0.80 8.02
CA ASN A 279 15.23 -1.37 9.38
C ASN A 279 15.34 -0.32 10.51
N LEU A 280 14.79 0.88 10.31
CA LEU A 280 14.63 1.83 11.41
C LEU A 280 13.52 1.36 12.36
N PHE A 281 13.77 1.46 13.66
CA PHE A 281 12.80 1.14 14.70
C PHE A 281 12.57 2.34 15.61
N PHE A 282 11.39 2.97 15.48
CA PHE A 282 10.97 4.07 16.35
C PHE A 282 10.32 3.50 17.61
N VAL A 283 10.75 3.99 18.78
CA VAL A 283 10.19 3.58 20.08
C VAL A 283 9.90 4.81 20.90
N GLY A 284 8.66 4.97 21.34
CA GLY A 284 8.26 6.06 22.25
C GLY A 284 8.06 5.61 23.70
N ASP A 285 7.63 6.55 24.54
CA ASP A 285 7.27 6.33 25.95
C ASP A 285 5.80 5.91 26.17
N GLY A 286 5.03 5.78 25.09
CA GLY A 286 3.63 5.36 25.07
C GLY A 286 2.77 6.23 24.16
N MET A 287 1.66 5.64 23.68
CA MET A 287 0.59 6.38 22.99
C MET A 287 0.13 7.58 23.85
N GLY A 288 0.03 8.75 23.24
CA GLY A 288 -0.34 10.01 23.89
C GLY A 288 0.75 10.66 24.75
N LYS A 289 1.90 9.99 24.96
CA LYS A 289 3.06 10.56 25.67
C LYS A 289 4.14 11.03 24.71
N THR A 290 4.46 10.21 23.72
CA THR A 290 5.35 10.57 22.61
C THR A 290 4.49 10.81 21.38
N VAL A 291 4.41 12.05 20.92
CA VAL A 291 3.52 12.46 19.82
C VAL A 291 4.32 13.17 18.75
N ILE A 292 4.33 12.66 17.52
CA ILE A 292 4.84 13.37 16.34
C ILE A 292 3.63 13.95 15.60
N THR A 293 3.59 15.27 15.44
CA THR A 293 2.42 16.00 14.99
C THR A 293 2.73 16.99 13.85
N GLY A 294 1.77 17.14 12.94
CA GLY A 294 1.80 18.11 11.85
C GLY A 294 0.39 18.53 11.46
N SER A 295 0.26 19.42 10.47
CA SER A 295 -1.05 19.95 10.05
C SER A 295 -1.16 20.19 8.54
N MET A 296 -0.29 19.57 7.75
CA MET A 296 -0.35 19.67 6.29
C MET A 296 -1.64 19.07 5.74
N ASN A 297 -2.21 19.67 4.71
CA ASN A 297 -3.48 19.26 4.10
C ASN A 297 -3.57 19.70 2.63
N THR A 298 -4.52 19.15 1.89
CA THR A 298 -4.68 19.37 0.44
C THR A 298 -5.20 20.76 0.05
N GLN A 299 -5.67 21.58 0.98
CA GLN A 299 -6.00 22.98 0.70
C GLN A 299 -4.75 23.87 0.60
N MET A 300 -3.59 23.39 1.07
CA MET A 300 -2.31 24.08 0.88
C MET A 300 -1.86 23.96 -0.58
N VAL A 301 -1.35 25.06 -1.13
CA VAL A 301 -1.00 25.15 -2.55
C VAL A 301 0.04 24.09 -2.93
N GLY A 302 -0.26 23.34 -4.00
CA GLY A 302 0.61 22.32 -4.59
C GLY A 302 0.79 21.03 -3.79
N LEU A 303 0.11 20.87 -2.64
CA LEU A 303 0.10 19.61 -1.90
C LEU A 303 -1.05 18.72 -2.35
N SER A 304 -0.79 17.43 -2.50
CA SER A 304 -1.82 16.41 -2.52
C SER A 304 -1.87 15.62 -1.21
N THR A 305 -2.82 14.71 -1.09
CA THR A 305 -2.89 13.72 -0.02
C THR A 305 -1.56 12.99 0.26
N TYR A 306 -0.79 12.61 -0.77
CA TYR A 306 0.48 11.89 -0.54
C TYR A 306 1.55 12.78 0.12
N ASP A 307 1.50 14.09 -0.12
CA ASP A 307 2.46 15.08 0.37
C ASP A 307 2.09 15.59 1.79
N THR A 308 0.89 15.29 2.30
CA THR A 308 0.39 15.84 3.58
C THR A 308 0.73 14.98 4.80
N ALA A 309 1.41 13.86 4.59
CA ALA A 309 1.80 12.95 5.68
C ALA A 309 2.69 13.68 6.70
N THR A 310 2.29 13.65 7.97
CA THR A 310 3.14 14.12 9.07
C THR A 310 4.38 13.24 9.20
N VAL A 311 4.21 11.92 9.09
CA VAL A 311 5.31 10.97 8.98
C VAL A 311 5.15 10.12 7.72
N ALA A 312 6.16 10.14 6.86
CA ALA A 312 6.22 9.38 5.62
C ALA A 312 7.38 8.37 5.66
N VAL A 313 7.07 7.08 5.51
CA VAL A 313 8.07 6.00 5.57
C VAL A 313 8.23 5.36 4.21
N ASN A 314 9.41 5.51 3.60
CA ASN A 314 9.74 4.95 2.29
C ASN A 314 10.80 3.82 2.36
N GLY A 315 11.50 3.66 3.49
CA GLY A 315 12.52 2.62 3.68
C GLY A 315 11.93 1.30 4.21
N ASP A 316 12.42 0.16 3.69
CA ASP A 316 11.88 -1.18 4.01
C ASP A 316 12.23 -1.64 5.44
N GLY A 317 11.39 -2.52 6.00
CA GLY A 317 11.58 -3.09 7.34
C GLY A 317 11.33 -2.11 8.50
N PHE A 318 10.63 -1.00 8.24
CA PHE A 318 10.34 0.00 9.27
C PHE A 318 9.49 -0.57 10.41
N MET A 319 9.85 -0.24 11.65
CA MET A 319 9.09 -0.60 12.83
C MET A 319 8.75 0.64 13.67
N ALA A 320 7.59 0.64 14.32
CA ALA A 320 7.23 1.63 15.33
C ALA A 320 6.51 1.00 16.52
N LYS A 321 6.77 1.54 17.71
CA LYS A 321 6.13 1.09 18.96
C LYS A 321 5.95 2.21 19.97
N ASP A 322 4.85 2.15 20.73
CA ASP A 322 4.60 2.98 21.91
C ASP A 322 4.63 4.50 21.63
N LEU A 323 3.97 4.99 20.57
CA LEU A 323 3.91 6.42 20.22
C LEU A 323 2.65 6.79 19.44
N THR A 324 2.45 8.08 19.20
CA THR A 324 1.35 8.63 18.40
C THR A 324 1.86 9.39 17.18
N PHE A 325 1.28 9.11 16.02
CA PHE A 325 1.38 9.94 14.81
C PHE A 325 0.08 10.74 14.64
N GLN A 326 0.17 12.06 14.47
CA GLN A 326 -0.99 12.94 14.46
C GLN A 326 -0.96 13.96 13.32
N ASN A 327 -2.11 14.18 12.68
CA ASN A 327 -2.36 15.35 11.84
C ASN A 327 -3.52 16.18 12.41
N THR A 328 -3.26 17.45 12.73
CA THR A 328 -4.19 18.37 13.39
C THR A 328 -4.90 19.34 12.44
N ALA A 329 -4.78 19.17 11.11
CA ALA A 329 -5.40 20.07 10.13
C ALA A 329 -6.91 20.25 10.36
N GLY A 330 -7.59 19.19 10.78
CA GLY A 330 -8.99 19.21 11.17
C GLY A 330 -9.98 18.89 10.03
N PRO A 331 -11.27 18.81 10.36
CA PRO A 331 -12.30 18.24 9.49
C PRO A 331 -12.67 19.12 8.28
N THR A 332 -12.36 20.42 8.32
CA THR A 332 -12.69 21.39 7.26
C THR A 332 -11.58 21.53 6.21
N LYS A 333 -10.45 20.85 6.41
CA LYS A 333 -9.25 20.93 5.56
C LYS A 333 -9.13 19.79 4.54
N HIS A 334 -10.16 18.95 4.43
CA HIS A 334 -10.17 17.75 3.59
C HIS A 334 -9.02 16.79 3.94
N GLN A 335 -8.35 16.19 2.96
CA GLN A 335 -7.37 15.13 3.17
C GLN A 335 -6.12 15.64 3.90
N ALA A 336 -5.78 14.99 5.01
CA ALA A 336 -4.65 15.35 5.85
C ALA A 336 -4.09 14.11 6.56
N VAL A 337 -2.96 13.60 6.06
CA VAL A 337 -2.42 12.30 6.47
C VAL A 337 -1.58 12.44 7.75
N ALA A 338 -1.82 11.58 8.73
CA ALA A 338 -0.98 11.47 9.94
C ALA A 338 0.24 10.58 9.66
N PHE A 339 0.02 9.43 9.02
CA PHE A 339 1.08 8.48 8.70
C PHE A 339 0.88 7.86 7.32
N ARG A 340 1.96 7.81 6.52
CA ARG A 340 2.03 7.11 5.23
C ARG A 340 3.13 6.06 5.27
N SER A 341 2.83 4.84 4.84
CA SER A 341 3.83 3.76 4.71
C SER A 341 3.92 3.20 3.29
N ASP A 342 5.15 3.22 2.79
CA ASP A 342 5.69 2.61 1.58
C ASP A 342 6.81 1.60 1.90
N SER A 343 6.88 1.16 3.16
CA SER A 343 7.83 0.17 3.65
C SER A 343 7.24 -1.22 3.48
N ASP A 344 7.92 -2.06 2.71
CA ASP A 344 7.65 -3.49 2.76
C ASP A 344 8.07 -4.05 4.12
N HIS A 345 7.36 -5.07 4.57
CA HIS A 345 7.56 -5.70 5.89
C HIS A 345 7.51 -4.71 7.07
N SER A 346 6.67 -3.68 6.99
CA SER A 346 6.52 -2.73 8.11
C SER A 346 5.66 -3.27 9.24
N VAL A 347 6.04 -2.90 10.46
CA VAL A 347 5.39 -3.36 11.70
C VAL A 347 5.11 -2.17 12.61
N LEU A 348 3.87 -2.04 13.06
CA LEU A 348 3.49 -1.03 14.04
C LEU A 348 2.73 -1.71 15.18
N GLU A 349 3.27 -1.65 16.40
CA GLU A 349 2.67 -2.27 17.59
C GLU A 349 2.40 -1.23 18.66
N ASN A 350 1.18 -1.19 19.22
CA ASN A 350 0.80 -0.21 20.24
C ASN A 350 1.07 1.24 19.81
N VAL A 351 0.71 1.55 18.56
CA VAL A 351 0.84 2.89 17.96
C VAL A 351 -0.55 3.51 17.81
N GLU A 352 -0.63 4.81 18.00
CA GLU A 352 -1.82 5.59 17.78
C GLU A 352 -1.71 6.45 16.52
N PHE A 353 -2.78 6.51 15.72
CA PHE A 353 -2.90 7.36 14.54
C PHE A 353 -4.11 8.28 14.70
N LEU A 354 -3.88 9.59 14.72
CA LEU A 354 -4.91 10.60 14.95
C LEU A 354 -5.03 11.54 13.76
N GLY A 355 -6.22 11.63 13.18
CA GLY A 355 -6.53 12.60 12.14
C GLY A 355 -8.03 12.75 11.95
N HIS A 356 -8.43 13.27 10.80
CA HIS A 356 -9.82 13.30 10.34
C HIS A 356 -9.94 12.52 9.04
N GLN A 357 -10.02 13.22 7.90
CA GLN A 357 -10.06 12.58 6.59
C GLN A 357 -8.67 12.11 6.18
N ASP A 358 -8.58 10.87 5.68
CA ASP A 358 -7.34 10.25 5.17
C ASP A 358 -6.24 10.09 6.24
N THR A 359 -6.59 9.71 7.47
CA THR A 359 -5.65 9.65 8.62
C THR A 359 -4.45 8.72 8.39
N LEU A 360 -4.70 7.47 8.00
CA LEU A 360 -3.69 6.43 7.81
C LEU A 360 -3.64 6.00 6.34
N TYR A 361 -2.52 6.32 5.70
CA TYR A 361 -2.26 5.96 4.31
C TYR A 361 -1.38 4.71 4.24
N THR A 362 -2.00 3.53 4.22
CA THR A 362 -1.34 2.25 3.93
C THR A 362 -1.13 2.14 2.41
N HIS A 363 -0.15 2.90 1.91
CA HIS A 363 -0.02 3.21 0.49
C HIS A 363 0.26 1.97 -0.37
N SER A 364 1.32 1.22 -0.04
CA SER A 364 1.75 0.06 -0.81
C SER A 364 2.43 -1.01 0.06
N LEU A 365 2.70 -2.19 -0.53
CA LEU A 365 3.50 -3.28 0.05
C LEU A 365 2.88 -3.93 1.30
N ARG A 366 3.64 -4.78 2.00
CA ARG A 366 3.14 -5.61 3.12
C ARG A 366 3.34 -4.92 4.46
N GLN A 367 2.26 -4.83 5.23
CA GLN A 367 2.25 -4.10 6.49
C GLN A 367 1.46 -4.85 7.57
N TYR A 368 1.89 -4.74 8.83
CA TYR A 368 1.22 -5.33 9.98
C TYR A 368 1.05 -4.31 11.11
N TYR A 369 -0.18 -4.14 11.56
CA TYR A 369 -0.56 -3.22 12.64
C TYR A 369 -1.19 -4.02 13.77
N LYS A 370 -0.61 -3.97 14.97
CA LYS A 370 -1.05 -4.79 16.11
C LYS A 370 -1.32 -3.93 17.33
N SER A 371 -2.50 -4.11 17.93
CA SER A 371 -2.88 -3.37 19.15
C SER A 371 -2.80 -1.85 18.98
N CYS A 372 -3.06 -1.37 17.76
CA CYS A 372 -3.03 0.06 17.44
C CYS A 372 -4.40 0.73 17.70
N ARG A 373 -4.38 2.05 17.91
CA ARG A 373 -5.58 2.90 17.94
C ARG A 373 -5.59 3.79 16.71
N ILE A 374 -6.61 3.70 15.87
CA ILE A 374 -6.70 4.47 14.63
C ILE A 374 -7.99 5.28 14.67
N ALA A 375 -7.88 6.61 14.60
CA ALA A 375 -9.03 7.49 14.74
C ALA A 375 -9.16 8.53 13.61
N GLY A 376 -10.34 8.62 12.99
CA GLY A 376 -10.60 9.53 11.87
C GLY A 376 -12.08 9.62 11.46
N THR A 377 -12.36 10.12 10.25
CA THR A 377 -13.72 10.37 9.75
C THR A 377 -14.01 9.78 8.35
N VAL A 378 -13.56 10.43 7.28
CA VAL A 378 -13.74 9.97 5.90
C VAL A 378 -12.52 9.19 5.47
N ASP A 379 -12.73 7.97 4.94
CA ASP A 379 -11.69 7.16 4.30
C ASP A 379 -10.41 7.06 5.13
N PHE A 380 -10.55 7.02 6.46
CA PHE A 380 -9.42 7.32 7.34
C PHE A 380 -8.39 6.19 7.42
N ILE A 381 -8.69 5.03 6.83
CA ILE A 381 -7.74 3.98 6.47
C ILE A 381 -7.86 3.75 4.96
N PHE A 382 -6.85 4.13 4.18
CA PHE A 382 -6.91 4.07 2.72
C PHE A 382 -5.57 3.73 2.08
N GLY A 383 -5.61 3.38 0.80
CA GLY A 383 -4.45 2.96 0.01
C GLY A 383 -4.59 1.57 -0.57
N ASN A 384 -3.47 1.00 -1.03
CA ASN A 384 -3.44 -0.27 -1.76
C ASN A 384 -2.33 -1.21 -1.26
N ALA A 385 -1.96 -1.12 0.03
CA ALA A 385 -1.12 -2.12 0.68
C ALA A 385 -1.80 -3.50 0.79
N ALA A 386 -1.00 -4.55 1.00
CA ALA A 386 -1.45 -5.79 1.61
C ALA A 386 -1.25 -5.65 3.13
N VAL A 387 -2.31 -5.41 3.88
CA VAL A 387 -2.19 -5.06 5.30
C VAL A 387 -3.13 -5.88 6.19
N VAL A 388 -2.59 -6.30 7.34
CA VAL A 388 -3.37 -6.92 8.42
C VAL A 388 -3.34 -5.99 9.65
N PHE A 389 -4.54 -5.64 10.12
CA PHE A 389 -4.80 -4.99 11.40
C PHE A 389 -5.26 -6.06 12.39
N ASP A 390 -4.53 -6.27 13.47
CA ASP A 390 -4.79 -7.31 14.46
C ASP A 390 -5.00 -6.68 15.84
N ASN A 391 -6.15 -6.97 16.46
CA ASN A 391 -6.51 -6.48 17.78
C ASN A 391 -6.45 -4.93 17.90
N CYS A 392 -6.82 -4.22 16.83
CA CYS A 392 -6.82 -2.76 16.80
C CYS A 392 -8.17 -2.16 17.23
N SER A 393 -8.11 -0.95 17.79
CA SER A 393 -9.28 -0.10 18.04
C SER A 393 -9.46 0.90 16.91
N ILE A 394 -10.55 0.80 16.18
CA ILE A 394 -10.88 1.61 15.01
C ILE A 394 -11.99 2.59 15.41
N LEU A 395 -11.65 3.88 15.52
CA LEU A 395 -12.48 4.87 16.20
C LEU A 395 -12.93 6.00 15.25
N ILE A 396 -14.23 6.11 15.04
CA ILE A 396 -14.81 7.25 14.33
C ILE A 396 -14.84 8.46 15.27
N ARG A 397 -14.35 9.59 14.78
CA ARG A 397 -14.31 10.87 15.49
C ARG A 397 -15.42 11.81 15.00
N PRO A 398 -15.79 12.82 15.80
CA PRO A 398 -16.68 13.87 15.32
C PRO A 398 -16.03 14.64 14.16
N ARG A 399 -16.83 14.98 13.15
CA ARG A 399 -16.43 15.95 12.12
C ARG A 399 -16.86 17.35 12.51
N GLN A 400 -18.05 17.51 13.12
CA GLN A 400 -18.65 18.75 13.64
C GLN A 400 -18.63 19.98 12.72
N SER A 401 -18.26 19.84 11.44
CA SER A 401 -18.19 20.96 10.49
C SER A 401 -19.57 21.46 10.06
N SER A 402 -20.57 20.57 10.06
CA SER A 402 -21.97 20.88 9.75
C SER A 402 -22.91 19.88 10.46
N PRO A 403 -23.02 19.94 11.80
CA PRO A 403 -23.74 18.95 12.61
C PRO A 403 -25.21 18.77 12.17
N GLU A 404 -25.84 19.83 11.69
CA GLU A 404 -27.23 19.84 11.22
C GLU A 404 -27.46 18.99 9.95
N ARG A 405 -26.43 18.85 9.12
CA ARG A 405 -26.44 18.03 7.90
C ARG A 405 -26.12 16.57 8.18
N GLY A 406 -25.66 16.27 9.40
CA GLY A 406 -25.19 14.95 9.78
C GLY A 406 -23.84 14.61 9.16
N GLU A 407 -23.35 13.42 9.48
CA GLU A 407 -22.03 12.94 9.09
C GLU A 407 -22.15 11.61 8.37
N THR A 408 -21.50 11.49 7.21
CA THR A 408 -21.28 10.22 6.53
C THR A 408 -19.80 9.90 6.63
N ASN A 409 -19.44 8.87 7.39
CA ASN A 409 -18.07 8.42 7.61
C ASN A 409 -17.85 7.04 7.00
N THR A 410 -16.62 6.78 6.58
CA THR A 410 -16.19 5.53 5.97
C THR A 410 -14.88 5.13 6.61
N VAL A 411 -14.85 3.93 7.20
CA VAL A 411 -13.64 3.41 7.84
C VAL A 411 -12.55 3.16 6.80
N THR A 412 -12.90 2.50 5.69
CA THR A 412 -11.92 2.15 4.66
C THR A 412 -12.24 2.69 3.27
N ALA A 413 -11.17 3.00 2.52
CA ALA A 413 -11.20 3.23 1.08
C ALA A 413 -10.04 2.49 0.40
N GLN A 414 -10.23 1.19 0.15
CA GLN A 414 -9.18 0.34 -0.40
C GLN A 414 -9.07 0.50 -1.93
N GLY A 415 -7.84 0.67 -2.41
CA GLY A 415 -7.52 1.14 -3.75
C GLY A 415 -6.96 0.10 -4.73
N ARG A 416 -7.32 -1.18 -4.62
CA ARG A 416 -6.87 -2.21 -5.58
C ARG A 416 -7.42 -1.96 -6.98
N THR A 417 -6.52 -1.78 -7.95
CA THR A 417 -6.85 -1.41 -9.34
C THR A 417 -6.83 -2.59 -10.29
N ASP A 418 -6.12 -3.66 -9.95
CA ASP A 418 -5.85 -4.80 -10.83
C ASP A 418 -6.12 -6.12 -10.07
N PRO A 419 -6.77 -7.11 -10.70
CA PRO A 419 -7.15 -8.37 -10.05
C PRO A 419 -5.95 -9.25 -9.68
N ALA A 420 -4.79 -9.09 -10.34
CA ALA A 420 -3.56 -9.82 -10.05
C ALA A 420 -2.81 -9.26 -8.82
N GLN A 421 -3.18 -8.07 -8.33
CA GLN A 421 -2.58 -7.53 -7.11
C GLN A 421 -2.97 -8.36 -5.89
N SER A 422 -1.97 -8.75 -5.10
CA SER A 422 -2.13 -9.47 -3.83
C SER A 422 -2.52 -8.57 -2.66
N THR A 423 -3.02 -7.35 -2.92
CA THR A 423 -3.26 -6.29 -1.94
C THR A 423 -4.68 -6.28 -1.38
N GLY A 424 -4.90 -5.61 -0.25
CA GLY A 424 -6.19 -5.62 0.44
C GLY A 424 -6.03 -5.33 1.93
N PHE A 425 -7.15 -5.04 2.58
CA PHE A 425 -7.20 -4.76 4.01
C PHE A 425 -7.83 -5.93 4.76
N VAL A 426 -7.14 -6.46 5.76
CA VAL A 426 -7.66 -7.47 6.67
C VAL A 426 -7.72 -6.90 8.08
N PHE A 427 -8.90 -6.90 8.68
CA PHE A 427 -9.11 -6.59 10.08
C PHE A 427 -9.41 -7.89 10.81
N GLN A 428 -8.60 -8.23 11.80
CA GLN A 428 -8.75 -9.42 12.63
C GLN A 428 -8.87 -9.02 14.09
N ASN A 429 -9.88 -9.53 14.79
CA ASN A 429 -10.11 -9.27 16.22
C ASN A 429 -10.18 -7.77 16.58
N CYS A 430 -10.52 -6.91 15.62
CA CYS A 430 -10.58 -5.47 15.83
C CYS A 430 -11.93 -5.06 16.41
N THR A 431 -11.98 -3.89 17.05
CA THR A 431 -13.24 -3.25 17.45
C THR A 431 -13.46 -2.00 16.61
N VAL A 432 -14.63 -1.87 15.98
CA VAL A 432 -15.08 -0.68 15.26
C VAL A 432 -16.10 0.05 16.13
N ASN A 433 -15.75 1.25 16.57
CA ASN A 433 -16.59 2.09 17.44
C ASN A 433 -16.36 3.58 17.15
N GLY A 434 -17.01 4.46 17.90
CA GLY A 434 -16.69 5.88 17.96
C GLY A 434 -15.77 6.18 19.13
N THR A 435 -15.09 7.32 19.06
CA THR A 435 -14.58 7.99 20.28
C THR A 435 -15.73 8.32 21.23
N ASP A 436 -15.44 8.50 22.52
CA ASP A 436 -16.46 8.81 23.53
C ASP A 436 -17.30 10.04 23.14
N GLU A 437 -16.64 11.08 22.63
CA GLU A 437 -17.28 12.29 22.10
C GLU A 437 -18.22 11.96 20.92
N TYR A 438 -17.79 11.12 19.99
CA TYR A 438 -18.62 10.71 18.86
C TYR A 438 -19.84 9.90 19.30
N VAL A 439 -19.67 8.95 20.22
CA VAL A 439 -20.75 8.10 20.72
C VAL A 439 -21.79 8.94 21.46
N PHE A 440 -21.36 9.95 22.22
CA PHE A 440 -22.26 10.92 22.84
C PHE A 440 -23.14 11.62 21.78
N LEU A 441 -22.53 12.22 20.76
CA LEU A 441 -23.25 12.91 19.68
C LEU A 441 -24.16 11.97 18.87
N TYR A 442 -23.68 10.76 18.59
CA TYR A 442 -24.45 9.73 17.90
C TYR A 442 -25.75 9.43 18.64
N ARG A 443 -25.70 9.25 19.97
CA ARG A 443 -26.88 8.91 20.79
C ARG A 443 -27.87 10.06 20.91
N GLU A 444 -27.43 11.31 20.80
CA GLU A 444 -28.33 12.48 20.77
C GLU A 444 -29.17 12.50 19.48
N ASN A 445 -28.62 12.08 18.34
CA ASN A 445 -29.37 12.05 17.08
C ASN A 445 -28.89 10.97 16.08
N PRO A 446 -29.19 9.67 16.33
CA PRO A 446 -28.64 8.57 15.54
C PRO A 446 -28.91 8.69 14.03
N GLY A 447 -30.06 9.25 13.64
CA GLY A 447 -30.46 9.41 12.24
C GLY A 447 -29.60 10.39 11.42
N LYS A 448 -28.76 11.20 12.08
CA LYS A 448 -27.82 12.12 11.43
C LYS A 448 -26.44 11.53 11.22
N HIS A 449 -26.14 10.37 11.81
CA HIS A 449 -24.80 9.79 11.77
C HIS A 449 -24.82 8.47 11.01
N ARG A 450 -24.16 8.43 9.84
CA ARG A 450 -24.05 7.25 8.99
C ARG A 450 -22.61 6.80 8.92
N ASN A 451 -22.31 5.61 9.42
CA ASN A 451 -20.96 5.07 9.42
C ASN A 451 -20.91 3.74 8.68
N TYR A 452 -19.94 3.63 7.76
CA TYR A 452 -19.75 2.45 6.93
C TYR A 452 -18.36 1.84 7.14
N LEU A 453 -18.28 0.52 7.04
CA LEU A 453 -17.02 -0.24 7.06
C LEU A 453 -16.09 0.15 5.90
N GLY A 454 -16.63 0.61 4.78
CA GLY A 454 -15.84 1.16 3.69
C GLY A 454 -16.61 1.45 2.41
N ARG A 455 -15.87 1.95 1.42
CA ARG A 455 -16.33 2.21 0.04
C ARG A 455 -15.23 1.95 -1.00
N PRO A 456 -15.56 1.50 -2.22
CA PRO A 456 -14.57 1.02 -3.17
C PRO A 456 -13.90 2.15 -3.94
N TRP A 457 -12.76 2.64 -3.45
CA TRP A 457 -12.00 3.68 -4.14
C TRP A 457 -11.57 3.26 -5.55
N LYS A 458 -11.31 1.96 -5.77
CA LYS A 458 -10.91 1.40 -7.06
C LYS A 458 -11.66 0.10 -7.40
N LYS A 459 -11.62 -0.27 -8.67
CA LYS A 459 -12.45 -1.32 -9.31
C LYS A 459 -12.40 -2.67 -8.58
N TYR A 460 -11.24 -3.08 -8.08
CA TYR A 460 -11.07 -4.39 -7.43
C TYR A 460 -10.91 -4.28 -5.91
N SER A 461 -11.46 -3.21 -5.30
CA SER A 461 -11.34 -2.93 -3.86
C SER A 461 -11.54 -4.18 -3.01
N ARG A 462 -10.65 -4.44 -2.06
CA ARG A 462 -10.68 -5.64 -1.21
C ARG A 462 -10.50 -5.31 0.26
N THR A 463 -11.54 -5.55 1.06
CA THR A 463 -11.55 -5.31 2.50
C THR A 463 -12.28 -6.44 3.21
N VAL A 464 -11.71 -6.96 4.30
CA VAL A 464 -12.29 -8.06 5.07
C VAL A 464 -12.22 -7.83 6.57
N PHE A 465 -13.31 -8.15 7.28
CA PHE A 465 -13.42 -8.09 8.74
C PHE A 465 -13.67 -9.49 9.32
N LEU A 466 -12.74 -9.97 10.15
CA LEU A 466 -12.72 -11.31 10.73
C LEU A 466 -12.78 -11.22 12.25
N ASN A 467 -13.79 -11.86 12.86
CA ASN A 467 -14.01 -11.87 14.31
C ASN A 467 -14.00 -10.45 14.94
N CYS A 468 -14.44 -9.45 14.18
CA CYS A 468 -14.42 -8.06 14.64
C CYS A 468 -15.68 -7.74 15.44
N ARG A 469 -15.55 -6.85 16.44
CA ARG A 469 -16.69 -6.31 17.17
C ARG A 469 -17.16 -5.02 16.52
N LEU A 470 -18.41 -4.99 16.06
CA LEU A 470 -19.05 -3.85 15.41
C LEU A 470 -20.07 -3.23 16.38
N GLU A 471 -19.70 -2.08 16.93
CA GLU A 471 -20.54 -1.34 17.88
C GLU A 471 -21.70 -0.61 17.18
N GLU A 472 -22.60 -0.06 17.99
CA GLU A 472 -23.95 0.40 17.58
C GLU A 472 -23.94 1.46 16.47
N ILE A 473 -22.82 2.16 16.31
CA ILE A 473 -22.69 3.27 15.37
C ILE A 473 -22.60 2.84 13.89
N VAL A 474 -22.34 1.55 13.61
CA VAL A 474 -22.17 1.05 12.24
C VAL A 474 -23.54 0.81 11.59
N GLU A 475 -23.72 1.33 10.37
CA GLU A 475 -24.93 1.17 9.58
C GLU A 475 -25.24 -0.31 9.29
N ALA A 476 -26.53 -0.68 9.36
CA ALA A 476 -26.96 -2.07 9.14
C ALA A 476 -26.55 -2.62 7.76
N ARG A 477 -26.52 -1.74 6.74
CA ARG A 477 -26.07 -2.09 5.38
C ARG A 477 -24.57 -2.35 5.26
N GLY A 478 -23.78 -1.93 6.25
CA GLY A 478 -22.34 -2.16 6.39
C GLY A 478 -21.46 -1.31 5.46
N TRP A 479 -21.75 -1.31 4.16
CA TRP A 479 -20.87 -0.77 3.12
C TRP A 479 -21.56 0.31 2.29
N LEU A 480 -20.76 1.23 1.73
CA LEU A 480 -21.23 2.33 0.90
C LEU A 480 -20.69 2.19 -0.52
N ALA A 481 -21.55 2.38 -1.53
CA ALA A 481 -21.11 2.46 -2.92
C ALA A 481 -20.26 3.71 -3.14
N TRP A 482 -19.29 3.65 -4.06
CA TRP A 482 -18.48 4.82 -4.39
C TRP A 482 -19.25 5.80 -5.27
N ASP A 483 -19.74 5.31 -6.42
CA ASP A 483 -20.57 6.06 -7.37
C ASP A 483 -21.39 5.07 -8.22
N GLY A 484 -22.73 5.12 -8.12
CA GLY A 484 -23.63 4.18 -8.77
C GLY A 484 -23.21 2.71 -8.57
N ASP A 485 -23.10 1.97 -9.67
CA ASP A 485 -22.71 0.55 -9.68
C ASP A 485 -21.20 0.32 -9.88
N PHE A 486 -20.38 1.37 -9.82
CA PHE A 486 -18.93 1.25 -9.95
C PHE A 486 -18.36 0.24 -8.94
N ALA A 487 -17.53 -0.68 -9.46
CA ALA A 487 -16.84 -1.74 -8.72
C ALA A 487 -17.72 -2.80 -8.03
N LEU A 488 -19.05 -2.66 -7.98
CA LEU A 488 -19.90 -3.53 -7.15
C LEU A 488 -19.86 -5.01 -7.57
N SER A 489 -19.59 -5.30 -8.85
CA SER A 489 -19.43 -6.65 -9.39
C SER A 489 -18.02 -7.23 -9.26
N THR A 490 -17.00 -6.40 -9.00
CA THR A 490 -15.58 -6.79 -9.03
C THR A 490 -14.87 -6.64 -7.68
N LEU A 491 -15.37 -5.79 -6.78
CA LEU A 491 -14.84 -5.64 -5.43
C LEU A 491 -15.07 -6.92 -4.60
N PHE A 492 -14.30 -7.08 -3.53
CA PHE A 492 -14.51 -8.12 -2.52
C PHE A 492 -14.57 -7.52 -1.11
N TYR A 493 -15.78 -7.34 -0.59
CA TYR A 493 -16.04 -6.93 0.79
C TYR A 493 -16.62 -8.07 1.59
N GLY A 494 -15.82 -8.59 2.52
CA GLY A 494 -16.14 -9.80 3.26
C GLY A 494 -16.22 -9.60 4.77
N GLU A 495 -17.14 -10.30 5.42
CA GLU A 495 -17.21 -10.41 6.88
C GLU A 495 -17.20 -11.89 7.29
N PHE A 496 -16.54 -12.21 8.41
CA PHE A 496 -16.60 -13.53 9.04
C PHE A 496 -16.73 -13.39 10.55
N ARG A 497 -17.81 -13.93 11.12
CA ARG A 497 -18.03 -14.02 12.58
C ARG A 497 -17.83 -12.68 13.32
N SER A 498 -18.19 -11.57 12.70
CA SER A 498 -18.30 -10.30 13.42
C SER A 498 -19.36 -10.41 14.53
N SER A 499 -19.18 -9.67 15.62
CA SER A 499 -20.07 -9.65 16.79
C SER A 499 -20.42 -8.20 17.18
N GLY A 500 -21.29 -8.01 18.17
CA GLY A 500 -21.75 -6.69 18.61
C GLY A 500 -23.09 -6.27 18.00
N PRO A 501 -23.67 -5.15 18.46
CA PRO A 501 -25.03 -4.72 18.12
C PRO A 501 -25.26 -4.49 16.62
N SER A 502 -24.23 -4.11 15.86
CA SER A 502 -24.34 -3.84 14.41
C SER A 502 -23.83 -4.98 13.52
N ALA A 503 -23.45 -6.11 14.10
CA ALA A 503 -23.04 -7.32 13.38
C ALA A 503 -24.26 -8.16 12.95
N ASN A 504 -25.02 -7.65 11.98
CA ASN A 504 -26.15 -8.36 11.38
C ASN A 504 -25.92 -8.62 9.88
N PRO A 505 -25.45 -9.81 9.49
CA PRO A 505 -25.15 -10.12 8.10
C PRO A 505 -26.39 -10.10 7.19
N GLY A 506 -27.59 -10.38 7.71
CA GLY A 506 -28.84 -10.41 6.95
C GLY A 506 -29.35 -9.03 6.51
N ARG A 507 -28.72 -7.94 6.97
CA ARG A 507 -29.07 -6.55 6.61
C ARG A 507 -28.04 -5.88 5.70
N ARG A 508 -26.94 -6.58 5.37
CA ARG A 508 -25.87 -6.04 4.54
C ARG A 508 -26.34 -5.82 3.09
N VAL A 509 -25.64 -4.94 2.39
CA VAL A 509 -25.79 -4.81 0.94
C VAL A 509 -25.59 -6.16 0.24
N SER A 510 -26.37 -6.43 -0.81
CA SER A 510 -26.37 -7.71 -1.54
C SER A 510 -25.04 -8.02 -2.24
N TRP A 511 -24.24 -7.00 -2.52
CA TRP A 511 -22.92 -7.12 -3.12
C TRP A 511 -21.79 -7.34 -2.10
N SER A 512 -22.09 -7.48 -0.80
CA SER A 512 -21.09 -7.95 0.20
C SER A 512 -21.13 -9.48 0.35
N THR A 513 -20.13 -10.05 1.01
CA THR A 513 -19.99 -11.51 1.16
C THR A 513 -19.79 -11.92 2.62
N GLN A 514 -20.53 -12.93 3.07
CA GLN A 514 -20.16 -13.65 4.29
C GLN A 514 -19.15 -14.73 3.89
N ILE A 515 -17.93 -14.63 4.42
CA ILE A 515 -16.82 -15.49 3.99
C ILE A 515 -17.08 -16.92 4.52
N PRO A 516 -17.06 -17.96 3.67
CA PRO A 516 -17.13 -19.33 4.14
C PRO A 516 -15.95 -19.67 5.06
N LYS A 517 -16.20 -20.46 6.10
CA LYS A 517 -15.20 -20.81 7.12
C LYS A 517 -13.89 -21.33 6.52
N ASP A 518 -13.97 -22.15 5.48
CA ASP A 518 -12.81 -22.81 4.89
C ASP A 518 -11.89 -21.84 4.13
N HIS A 519 -12.39 -20.67 3.74
CA HIS A 519 -11.61 -19.65 3.04
C HIS A 519 -10.99 -18.60 3.96
N VAL A 520 -11.33 -18.59 5.26
CA VAL A 520 -10.77 -17.63 6.23
C VAL A 520 -9.24 -17.76 6.34
N ILE A 521 -8.71 -18.96 6.11
CA ILE A 521 -7.26 -19.23 6.16
C ILE A 521 -6.45 -18.35 5.19
N ALA A 522 -7.05 -17.93 4.07
CA ALA A 522 -6.41 -17.06 3.06
C ALA A 522 -6.02 -15.68 3.62
N TYR A 523 -6.72 -15.24 4.67
CA TYR A 523 -6.55 -13.92 5.27
C TYR A 523 -5.71 -13.94 6.56
N THR A 524 -5.10 -15.08 6.90
CA THR A 524 -4.12 -15.14 7.99
C THR A 524 -2.87 -14.33 7.65
N VAL A 525 -2.15 -13.85 8.68
CA VAL A 525 -0.88 -13.13 8.53
C VAL A 525 0.10 -13.88 7.60
N ASN A 526 0.24 -15.20 7.77
CA ASN A 526 1.16 -16.00 6.97
C ASN A 526 0.73 -16.13 5.50
N ASN A 527 -0.57 -16.28 5.21
CA ASN A 527 -1.02 -16.45 3.82
C ASN A 527 -1.18 -15.11 3.09
N PHE A 528 -1.66 -14.09 3.79
CA PHE A 528 -2.00 -12.80 3.19
C PHE A 528 -0.78 -11.91 2.99
N ILE A 529 0.09 -11.80 4.00
CA ILE A 529 1.30 -10.94 3.97
C ILE A 529 2.60 -11.71 4.14
N GLN A 530 2.57 -13.05 4.06
CA GLN A 530 3.77 -13.90 4.12
C GLN A 530 4.56 -13.74 5.43
N GLY A 531 3.84 -13.53 6.55
CA GLY A 531 4.32 -13.63 7.93
C GLY A 531 5.77 -13.19 8.17
N ILE A 532 5.94 -11.93 8.60
CA ILE A 532 7.20 -11.20 8.79
C ILE A 532 7.97 -11.65 10.03
#